data_AF-A0A1G6Y5F1-F1
#
_entry.id   AF-A0A1G6Y5F1-F1
#
_cell.length_a   1.000
_cell.length_b   1.000
_cell.length_c   1.000
_cell.angle_alpha   90.00
_cell.angle_beta   90.00
_cell.angle_gamma   90.00
#
_symmetry.space_group_name_H-M   'P 1'
#
loop_
_entity.id
_entity.type
_entity.pdbx_description
1 polymer ?
#
loop_
_entity_poly.entity_id
_entity_poly.type
_entity_poly.pdbx_seq_one_letter_code
_entity_poly.pdbx_strand_id
1 'polypeptide(L)' 'MFRRPILLLAVILLALVAAGLLALGAFPPTATPTAVERVLPNDRFQTR' A
#
# COMPACT_ATOMS: atom_id res chain seq x y z
N MET A 1 -30.39 -21.83 11.43
CA MET A 1 -30.32 -21.97 9.96
C MET A 1 -30.44 -20.60 9.32
N PHE A 2 -29.39 -20.12 8.65
CA PHE A 2 -29.43 -18.85 7.93
C PHE A 2 -30.45 -18.93 6.79
N ARG A 3 -31.59 -18.26 6.96
CA ARG A 3 -32.72 -18.30 6.02
C ARG A 3 -32.41 -17.61 4.68
N ARG A 4 -31.26 -16.92 4.59
CA ARG A 4 -30.85 -16.13 3.42
C ARG A 4 -29.34 -16.29 3.19
N PRO A 5 -28.91 -17.40 2.56
CA PRO A 5 -27.49 -17.69 2.36
C PRO A 5 -26.79 -16.60 1.52
N ILE A 6 -27.50 -15.99 0.57
CA ILE A 6 -26.99 -14.90 -0.27
C ILE A 6 -26.62 -13.66 0.57
N LEU A 7 -27.46 -13.29 1.55
CA LEU A 7 -27.17 -12.16 2.44
C LEU A 7 -25.96 -12.43 3.32
N LEU A 8 -25.82 -13.66 3.82
CA LEU A 8 -24.64 -14.06 4.59
C LEU A 8 -23.37 -13.95 3.73
N LEU A 9 -23.43 -14.37 2.47
CA LEU A 9 -22.31 -14.29 1.53
C LEU A 9 -21.93 -12.82 1.25
N ALA A 10 -22.92 -11.94 1.07
CA ALA A 10 -22.69 -10.51 0.90
C ALA A 10 -22.04 -9.87 2.13
N VAL A 11 -22.49 -10.22 3.34
CA VAL A 11 -21.89 -9.73 4.59
C VAL A 11 -20.44 -10.18 4.75
N ILE A 12 -20.16 -11.46 4.45
CA ILE A 12 -18.80 -11.99 4.50
C ILE A 12 -17.89 -11.24 3.51
N LEU A 13 -18.36 -11.03 2.28
CA LEU A 13 -17.61 -10.29 1.26
C LEU A 13 -17.30 -8.86 1.73
N LEU A 14 -18.28 -8.19 2.32
CA LEU A 14 -18.13 -6.82 2.82
C LEU A 14 -17.15 -6.74 3.99
N ALA A 15 -17.20 -7.72 4.90
CA ALA A 15 -16.23 -7.84 5.99
C ALA A 15 -14.80 -8.09 5.49
N LEU A 16 -14.64 -8.92 4.45
CA LEU A 16 -13.34 -9.17 3.80
C LEU A 16 -12.75 -7.89 3.19
N VAL A 17 -13.56 -7.11 2.49
CA VAL A 17 -13.14 -5.83 1.91
C VAL A 17 -12.73 -4.85 3.02
N ALA A 18 -13.53 -4.72 4.07
CA ALA A 18 -13.22 -3.83 5.19
C ALA A 18 -11.91 -4.25 5.89
N ALA A 19 -11.71 -5.54 6.13
CA ALA A 19 -10.47 -6.06 6.71
C ALA A 19 -9.26 -5.78 5.82
N GLY A 20 -9.38 -5.95 4.49
CA GLY A 20 -8.32 -5.63 3.54
C GLY A 20 -7.95 -4.14 3.53
N LEU A 21 -8.95 -3.26 3.56
CA LEU A 21 -8.73 -1.80 3.62
C LEU A 21 -8.04 -1.39 4.93
N LEU A 22 -8.49 -1.96 6.06
CA LEU A 22 -7.85 -1.72 7.35
C LEU A 22 -6.41 -2.22 7.38
N ALA A 23 -6.14 -3.39 6.80
CA ALA A 23 -4.78 -3.94 6.71
C ALA A 23 -3.85 -3.06 5.87
N LEU A 24 -4.31 -2.59 4.69
CA LEU A 24 -3.53 -1.69 3.83
C LEU A 24 -3.27 -0.33 4.48
N GLY A 25 -4.27 0.22 5.20
CA GLY A 25 -4.13 1.49 5.90
C GLY A 25 -3.25 1.39 7.15
N ALA A 26 -3.38 0.31 7.94
CA ALA A 26 -2.60 0.10 9.16
C ALA A 26 -1.16 -0.31 8.87
N PHE A 27 -0.94 -1.04 7.78
CA PHE A 27 0.37 -1.52 7.34
C PHE A 27 0.60 -1.07 5.90
N PRO A 28 0.94 0.22 5.69
CA PRO A 28 1.30 0.68 4.35
C PRO A 28 2.48 -0.13 3.84
N PRO A 29 2.47 -0.54 2.55
CA PRO A 29 3.60 -1.24 1.98
C PRO A 29 4.86 -0.39 2.13
N THR A 30 5.94 -0.98 2.62
CA THR A 30 7.22 -0.30 2.78
C THR A 30 7.71 0.17 1.41
N ALA A 31 7.81 1.48 1.22
CA ALA A 31 8.47 2.04 0.05
C ALA A 31 9.95 1.66 0.09
N THR A 32 10.46 1.06 -0.97
CA THR A 32 11.90 0.82 -1.10
C THR A 32 12.59 2.18 -1.18
N PRO A 33 13.52 2.51 -0.25
CA PRO A 33 14.23 3.76 -0.31
C PRO A 33 15.03 3.77 -1.61
N THR A 34 14.63 4.63 -2.55
CA THR A 34 15.41 4.82 -3.76
C THR A 34 16.59 5.70 -3.37
N ALA A 35 17.82 5.22 -3.61
CA ALA A 35 19.01 6.02 -3.42
C ALA A 35 18.91 7.21 -4.37
N VAL A 36 18.51 8.38 -3.84
CA VAL A 36 18.53 9.61 -4.61
C VAL A 36 20.00 9.89 -4.90
N GLU A 37 20.36 9.78 -6.17
CA GLU A 37 21.67 10.18 -6.66
C GLU A 37 21.80 11.69 -6.41
N ARG A 38 22.34 12.04 -5.24
CA ARG A 38 22.74 13.40 -4.92
C ARG A 38 23.97 13.68 -5.76
N VAL A 39 23.75 13.97 -7.05
CA VAL A 39 24.76 14.61 -7.87
C VAL A 39 25.04 15.94 -7.19
N LEU A 40 26.16 16.05 -6.47
CA LEU A 40 26.56 17.32 -5.91
C LEU A 40 26.72 18.28 -7.10
N PRO A 41 26.11 19.47 -7.08
CA PRO A 41 26.26 20.43 -8.17
C PRO A 41 27.73 20.75 -8.50
N ASN A 42 28.64 20.57 -7.55
CA ASN A 42 30.08 20.74 -7.74
C ASN A 42 30.74 19.72 -8.67
N ASP A 43 30.15 18.54 -8.90
CA ASP A 43 30.71 17.55 -9.83
C ASP A 43 30.52 17.96 -11.29
N ARG A 44 29.59 18.88 -11.58
CA ARG A 44 29.39 19.45 -12.91
C ARG A 44 30.40 20.55 -13.26
N PHE A 45 31.14 21.08 -12.28
CA PHE A 45 32.04 22.22 -12.45
C PHE A 45 33.51 21.86 -12.19
N GLN A 46 33.90 20.59 -12.28
CA GLN A 46 35.32 20.24 -12.30
C GLN A 46 35.96 20.78 -13.57
N THR A 47 36.61 21.93 -13.44
CA THR A 47 37.50 22.50 -14.46
C THR A 47 38.78 21.68 -14.41
N ARG A 48 39.19 21.18 -15.59
CA ARG A 48 40.32 20.27 -15.85
C ARG A 48 41.62 20.67 -15.14
#